data_AF-A0A1W9YU80-F1
#
_entry.id   AF-A0A1W9YU80-F1
#
_cell.length_a   1.000
_cell.length_b   1.000
_cell.length_c   1.000
_cell.angle_alpha   90.00
_cell.angle_beta   90.00
_cell.angle_gamma   90.00
#
_symmetry.space_group_name_H-M   'P 1'
#
loop_
_entity.id
_entity.type
_entity.pdbx_description
1 polymer ?
#
loop_
_entity_poly.entity_id
_entity_poly.type
_entity_poly.pdbx_seq_one_letter_code
_entity_poly.pdbx_strand_id
1 'polypeptide(L)' 'MAGDEIDRVRARSAWAVVREHPGMVLFLASPAIVGLIAVWWLAGAGWAVLLLVALLLGGGFALRAAR' A
#
# COMPACT_ATOMS: atom_id res chain seq x y z
N MET A 1 19.21 -12.82 -15.59
CA MET A 1 17.78 -12.46 -15.36
C MET A 1 17.22 -13.23 -14.16
N ALA A 2 17.79 -13.07 -12.95
CA ALA A 2 17.35 -13.79 -11.73
C ALA A 2 16.47 -12.96 -10.78
N GLY A 3 16.35 -11.65 -11.05
CA GLY A 3 15.59 -10.72 -10.20
C GLY A 3 14.07 -10.88 -10.31
N ASP A 4 13.56 -11.15 -11.52
CA ASP A 4 12.11 -11.24 -11.77
C ASP A 4 11.45 -12.43 -11.06
N GLU A 5 12.18 -13.54 -10.89
CA GLU A 5 11.67 -14.73 -10.19
C GLU A 5 11.45 -14.43 -8.70
N ILE A 6 12.39 -13.71 -8.07
CA ILE A 6 12.32 -13.33 -6.64
C ILE A 6 11.17 -12.35 -6.40
N ASP A 7 10.98 -11.36 -7.26
CA ASP A 7 9.86 -10.43 -7.13
C ASP A 7 8.51 -11.11 -7.39
N ARG A 8 8.46 -12.10 -8.30
CA ARG A 8 7.24 -12.90 -8.53
C ARG A 8 6.92 -13.80 -7.33
N VAL A 9 7.92 -14.41 -6.68
CA VAL A 9 7.72 -15.16 -5.43
C VAL A 9 7.26 -14.24 -4.31
N ARG A 10 7.89 -13.07 -4.10
CA ARG A 10 7.45 -12.08 -3.10
C ARG A 10 6.02 -11.61 -3.34
N ALA A 11 5.65 -11.33 -4.59
CA ALA A 11 4.29 -10.92 -4.93
C ALA A 11 3.28 -12.02 -4.59
N ARG A 12 3.58 -13.29 -4.90
CA ARG A 12 2.73 -14.43 -4.54
C ARG A 12 2.61 -14.62 -3.03
N SER A 13 3.70 -14.49 -2.28
CA SER A 13 3.68 -14.59 -0.82
C SER A 13 2.90 -13.45 -0.18
N ALA A 14 3.09 -12.22 -0.64
CA ALA A 14 2.30 -11.08 -0.16
C ALA A 14 0.81 -11.29 -0.44
N TRP A 15 0.46 -11.77 -1.63
CA TRP A 15 -0.92 -12.07 -1.98
C TRP A 15 -1.52 -13.22 -1.14
N ALA A 16 -0.72 -14.23 -0.81
CA ALA A 16 -1.14 -15.30 0.08
C ALA A 16 -1.50 -14.76 1.48
N VAL A 17 -0.69 -13.84 2.02
CA VAL A 17 -0.96 -13.18 3.32
C VAL A 17 -2.25 -12.37 3.28
N VAL A 18 -2.50 -11.64 2.19
CA VAL A 18 -3.77 -10.89 2.01
C VAL A 18 -4.97 -11.81 2.01
N ARG A 19 -4.87 -12.98 1.36
CA ARG A 19 -5.94 -13.96 1.30
C ARG A 19 -6.17 -14.68 2.63
N GLU A 20 -5.11 -15.02 3.36
CA GLU A 20 -5.20 -15.78 4.60
C GLU A 20 -5.61 -14.89 5.79
N HIS A 21 -5.18 -13.62 5.81
CA HIS A 21 -5.39 -12.71 6.93
C HIS A 21 -5.98 -11.35 6.48
N PRO A 22 -7.16 -11.34 5.84
CA PRO A 22 -7.73 -10.13 5.26
C PRO A 22 -7.98 -9.04 6.31
N GLY A 23 -8.42 -9.43 7.52
CA GLY A 23 -8.68 -8.48 8.61
C GLY A 23 -7.41 -7.81 9.13
N MET A 24 -6.31 -8.55 9.25
CA MET A 24 -5.02 -8.00 9.70
C MET A 24 -4.44 -7.04 8.67
N VAL A 25 -4.54 -7.37 7.38
CA VAL A 25 -4.10 -6.48 6.31
C VAL A 25 -4.95 -5.22 6.27
N LEU A 26 -6.27 -5.34 6.42
CA LEU A 26 -7.15 -4.16 6.51
C LEU A 26 -6.79 -3.27 7.71
N PHE A 27 -6.52 -3.89 8.86
CA PHE A 27 -6.12 -3.16 10.06
C PHE A 27 -4.79 -2.43 9.84
N LEU A 28 -3.81 -3.07 9.20
CA LEU A 28 -2.54 -2.43 8.85
C LEU A 28 -2.72 -1.28 7.86
N ALA A 29 -3.62 -1.45 6.87
CA ALA A 29 -3.95 -0.40 5.90
C ALA A 29 -4.83 0.72 6.51
N SER A 30 -5.43 0.50 7.68
CA SER A 30 -6.42 1.39 8.27
C SER A 30 -5.94 2.84 8.45
N PRO A 31 -4.70 3.15 8.87
CA PRO A 31 -4.28 4.54 9.04
C PRO A 31 -4.26 5.30 7.71
N ALA A 32 -3.86 4.64 6.62
CA ALA A 32 -3.87 5.21 5.27
C ALA A 32 -5.31 5.43 4.77
N ILE A 33 -6.20 4.47 5.01
CA ILE A 33 -7.62 4.56 4.63
C ILE A 33 -8.31 5.71 5.38
N VAL A 34 -8.11 5.81 6.70
CA VAL A 34 -8.67 6.90 7.50
C VAL A 34 -8.13 8.25 7.04
N GLY A 35 -6.82 8.36 6.79
CA GLY A 35 -6.20 9.56 6.25
C GLY A 35 -6.81 9.99 4.91
N LEU A 36 -7.02 9.04 3.98
CA LEU A 36 -7.64 9.31 2.69
C LEU A 36 -9.08 9.82 2.83
N ILE A 37 -9.89 9.16 3.66
CA ILE A 37 -11.29 9.56 3.88
C ILE A 37 -11.34 10.95 4.52
N ALA A 38 -10.48 11.21 5.51
CA ALA A 38 -10.41 12.52 6.17
C ALA A 38 -10.01 13.64 5.19
N VAL A 39 -8.98 13.42 4.37
CA VAL A 39 -8.52 14.40 3.38
C VAL A 39 -9.57 14.61 2.30
N TRP A 40 -10.24 13.56 1.83
CA TRP A 40 -11.35 13.71 0.90
C TRP A 40 -12.43 14.61 1.50
N TRP A 41 -12.88 14.34 2.73
CA TRP A 41 -13.96 15.09 3.35
C TRP A 41 -13.59 16.56 3.62
N LEU A 42 -12.35 16.84 4.01
CA LEU A 42 -11.91 18.17 4.44
C LEU A 42 -11.35 19.05 3.31
N ALA A 43 -10.62 18.45 2.36
CA ALA A 43 -9.90 19.17 1.30
C ALA A 43 -10.45 18.86 -0.10
N GLY A 44 -11.33 17.86 -0.24
CA GLY A 44 -11.92 17.46 -1.51
C GLY A 44 -11.12 16.39 -2.26
N ALA A 45 -11.74 15.85 -3.33
CA ALA A 45 -11.22 14.69 -4.05
C ALA A 45 -9.84 14.91 -4.68
N GLY A 46 -9.52 16.13 -5.13
CA GLY A 46 -8.22 16.43 -5.74
C GLY A 46 -7.05 16.18 -4.79
N TRP A 47 -7.17 16.63 -3.53
CA TRP A 47 -6.15 16.40 -2.51
C TRP A 47 -6.09 14.94 -2.04
N ALA A 48 -7.23 14.26 -1.99
CA ALA A 48 -7.26 12.83 -1.66
C ALA A 48 -6.52 11.98 -2.71
N VAL A 49 -6.68 12.30 -4.01
CA VAL A 49 -5.95 11.62 -5.09
C VAL A 49 -4.44 11.87 -4.96
N LEU A 50 -4.02 13.10 -4.68
CA LEU A 50 -2.60 13.41 -4.45
C LEU A 50 -2.03 12.64 -3.26
N LEU A 51 -2.77 12.56 -2.14
CA LEU A 51 -2.38 11.78 -0.98
C LEU A 51 -2.25 10.29 -1.31
N LEU A 52 -3.18 9.73 -2.08
CA LEU A 52 -3.13 8.33 -2.52
C LEU A 52 -1.87 8.06 -3.35
N VAL A 53 -1.56 8.93 -4.32
CA VAL A 53 -0.35 8.81 -5.13
C VAL A 53 0.89 8.88 -4.25
N ALA A 54 0.94 9.83 -3.30
CA ALA A 54 2.05 9.95 -2.36
C ALA A 54 2.22 8.70 -1.48
N LEU A 55 1.12 8.10 -1.00
CA LEU A 55 1.13 6.85 -0.24
C LEU A 55 1.67 5.67 -1.05
N LEU A 56 1.27 5.54 -2.32
CA LEU A 56 1.74 4.46 -3.20
C LEU A 56 3.23 4.62 -3.54
N LEU A 57 3.67 5.83 -3.88
CA LEU A 57 5.07 6.13 -4.17
C LEU A 57 5.94 5.98 -2.93
N GLY A 58 5.49 6.51 -1.79
CA GLY A 58 6.18 6.42 -0.50
C GLY A 58 6.30 4.97 -0.03
N GLY A 59 5.21 4.19 -0.11
CA GLY A 59 5.23 2.76 0.22
C GLY A 59 6.18 1.97 -0.69
N GLY A 60 6.12 2.21 -2.00
CA GLY A 60 7.03 1.57 -2.97
C GLY A 60 8.49 1.96 -2.76
N PHE A 61 8.77 3.22 -2.43
CA PHE A 61 10.11 3.70 -2.10
C PHE A 61 10.63 3.10 -0.80
N ALA A 62 9.82 3.09 0.26
CA ALA A 62 10.18 2.49 1.55
C ALA A 62 10.51 0.99 1.40
N LEU A 63 9.75 0.25 0.59
CA LEU A 63 10.03 -1.15 0.28
C LEU A 63 11.34 -1.37 -0.50
N ARG A 64 11.77 -0.40 -1.31
CA ARG A 64 13.08 -0.43 -1.96
C ARG A 64 14.20 -0.05 -1.01
N ALA A 65 14.00 0.98 -0.19
CA ALA A 65 14.98 1.50 0.75
C ALA A 65 15.24 0.55 1.93
N ALA A 66 14.28 -0.32 2.26
CA ALA A 66 14.42 -1.35 3.29
C ALA A 66 15.11 -2.64 2.80
N ARG A 67 15.62 -2.67 1.57
CA ARG A 67 16.47 -3.76 1.02
C ARG A 67 17.93 -3.33 1.04
#